data_AF-A0A8J8XQB7-F1
#
_entry.id   AF-A0A8J8XQB7-F1
#
_cell.length_a   1.000
_cell.length_b   1.000
_cell.length_c   1.000
_cell.angle_alpha   90.00
_cell.angle_beta   90.00
_cell.angle_gamma   90.00
#
_symmetry.space_group_name_H-M   'P 1'
#
loop_
_entity.id
_entity.type
_entity.pdbx_description
1 polymer ?
#
loop_
_entity_poly.entity_id
_entity_poly.type
_entity_poly.pdbx_seq_one_letter_code
_entity_poly.pdbx_strand_id
1 'polypeptide(L)'
;MASPKPSSAALLLLAAAAVLALARADLTHDNCVKNKKVTVQNLCSHDVTLTLEPLANSPPLFAGTYTLHPRSHAEFPVCWWTGRLRAPDAAQVEFHVGVDGGSFYLAPNAQPGQRVPVSVTPHGSPLQGRCPAVGCAIQGRCSVHQVPSGDCRNVQEMKIIYCNPHV
;
A
#
# COMPACT_ATOMS: atom_id res chain seq x y z
N MET A 1 49.06 -1.95 43.74
CA MET A 1 49.39 -2.78 42.55
C MET A 1 48.40 -3.93 42.49
N ALA A 2 47.67 -4.02 41.37
CA ALA A 2 46.99 -5.19 40.77
C ALA A 2 45.63 -4.77 40.20
N SER A 3 45.56 -4.70 38.86
CA SER A 3 44.36 -4.53 38.05
C SER A 3 43.42 -5.75 38.15
N PRO A 4 42.17 -5.66 37.65
CA PRO A 4 41.96 -5.95 36.23
C PRO A 4 40.98 -5.01 35.50
N LYS A 5 41.21 -4.83 34.20
CA LYS A 5 40.24 -4.49 33.14
C LYS A 5 40.09 -5.75 32.26
N PRO A 6 38.92 -6.03 31.68
CA PRO A 6 38.58 -5.52 30.33
C PRO A 6 37.09 -5.11 30.18
N SER A 7 36.79 -3.98 29.54
CA SER A 7 36.35 -3.83 28.12
C SER A 7 34.96 -4.40 27.78
N SER A 8 34.00 -3.49 27.54
CA SER A 8 32.82 -3.62 26.66
C SER A 8 32.22 -2.20 26.57
N ALA A 9 32.50 -1.34 25.60
CA ALA A 9 32.13 -1.37 24.18
C ALA A 9 30.62 -1.54 23.95
N ALA A 10 29.97 -0.40 23.65
CA ALA A 10 28.83 -0.23 22.75
C ALA A 10 27.48 -0.85 23.22
N LEU A 11 26.29 -0.29 22.98
CA LEU A 11 25.81 0.67 22.00
C LEU A 11 24.77 1.61 22.62
N LEU A 12 24.75 2.85 22.12
CA LEU A 12 23.61 3.75 22.23
C LEU A 12 22.36 3.12 21.60
N LEU A 13 21.30 2.95 22.38
CA LEU A 13 19.95 2.75 21.86
C LEU A 13 19.26 4.13 21.78
N LEU A 14 19.54 4.86 20.70
CA LEU A 14 18.66 5.93 20.24
C LEU A 14 17.44 5.28 19.58
N ALA A 15 16.38 5.08 20.37
CA ALA A 15 15.07 4.79 19.82
C ALA A 15 14.55 6.04 19.13
N ALA A 16 14.76 6.15 17.81
CA ALA A 16 14.08 7.14 16.98
C ALA A 16 12.61 6.75 16.88
N ALA A 17 11.79 7.22 17.82
CA ALA A 17 10.34 7.21 17.68
C ALA A 17 9.98 8.28 16.63
N ALA A 18 9.93 7.89 15.36
CA ALA A 18 9.34 8.71 14.33
C ALA A 18 7.83 8.81 14.59
N VAL A 19 7.41 9.86 15.32
CA VAL A 19 6.00 10.20 15.47
C VAL A 19 5.54 10.81 14.14
N LEU A 20 5.10 9.96 13.21
CA LEU A 20 4.36 10.42 12.05
C LEU A 20 3.07 11.06 12.56
N ALA A 21 2.95 12.38 12.36
CA ALA A 21 1.69 13.08 12.51
C ALA A 21 0.71 12.49 11.48
N LEU A 22 -0.09 11.52 11.91
CA LEU A 22 -1.18 10.97 11.12
C LEU A 22 -2.15 12.10 10.82
N ALA A 23 -2.30 12.44 9.54
CA ALA A 23 -3.45 13.17 9.07
C ALA A 23 -4.69 12.40 9.53
N ARG A 24 -5.51 13.01 10.39
CA ARG A 24 -6.72 12.37 10.91
C ARG A 24 -7.71 12.24 9.76
N ALA A 25 -7.75 11.06 9.16
CA ALA A 25 -8.90 10.64 8.36
C ALA A 25 -10.15 10.73 9.24
N ASP A 26 -11.27 11.18 8.70
CA ASP A 26 -12.53 11.19 9.43
C ASP A 26 -12.94 9.74 9.75
N LEU A 27 -12.91 9.39 11.04
CA LEU A 27 -13.17 8.04 11.55
C LEU A 27 -14.61 7.87 12.09
N THR A 28 -15.49 8.85 11.88
CA THR A 28 -16.77 8.95 12.60
C THR A 28 -17.92 8.10 12.02
N HIS A 29 -17.73 7.45 10.88
CA HIS A 29 -18.73 6.57 10.28
C HIS A 29 -18.65 5.14 10.87
N ASP A 30 -19.76 4.46 11.12
CA ASP A 30 -19.77 3.11 11.75
C ASP A 30 -18.92 2.08 11.00
N ASN A 31 -18.82 2.18 9.68
CA ASN A 31 -17.92 1.32 8.91
C ASN A 31 -16.44 1.74 8.95
N CYS A 32 -16.08 2.92 9.47
CA CYS A 32 -14.70 3.27 9.84
C CYS A 32 -14.19 2.39 10.99
N VAL A 33 -15.09 1.87 11.83
CA VAL A 33 -14.75 1.00 12.97
C VAL A 33 -14.13 -0.34 12.52
N LYS A 34 -14.28 -0.70 11.24
CA LYS A 34 -13.78 -1.95 10.66
C LYS A 34 -12.26 -1.99 10.41
N ASN A 35 -11.48 -1.04 10.94
CA ASN A 35 -10.01 -0.97 10.82
C ASN A 35 -9.52 -1.22 9.38
N LYS A 36 -10.01 -0.41 8.43
CA LYS A 36 -9.57 -0.52 7.04
C LYS A 36 -8.13 -0.01 6.91
N LYS A 37 -7.39 -0.56 5.95
CA LYS A 37 -6.03 -0.11 5.65
C LYS A 37 -5.68 -0.18 4.17
N VAL A 38 -4.74 0.64 3.78
CA VAL A 38 -4.04 0.55 2.50
C VAL A 38 -2.64 0.04 2.80
N THR A 39 -2.22 -1.03 2.13
CA THR A 39 -0.88 -1.55 2.27
C THR A 39 -0.16 -1.38 0.94
N VAL A 40 1.03 -0.81 0.97
CA VAL A 40 1.89 -0.74 -0.21
C VAL A 40 3.11 -1.59 0.05
N GLN A 41 3.35 -2.58 -0.82
CA GLN A 41 4.40 -3.57 -0.67
C GLN A 41 5.37 -3.51 -1.84
N ASN A 42 6.67 -3.44 -1.52
CA ASN A 42 7.74 -3.51 -2.50
C ASN A 42 8.38 -4.91 -2.45
N LEU A 43 8.07 -5.75 -3.44
CA LEU A 43 8.75 -7.03 -3.63
C LEU A 43 9.90 -6.94 -4.63
N CYS A 44 10.21 -5.78 -5.17
CA CYS A 44 11.36 -5.58 -6.04
C CYS A 44 12.68 -5.76 -5.27
N SER A 45 13.77 -5.92 -6.01
CA SER A 45 15.14 -5.97 -5.46
C SER A 45 15.77 -4.59 -5.23
N HIS A 46 15.03 -3.51 -5.51
CA HIS A 46 15.48 -2.12 -5.43
C HIS A 46 14.40 -1.25 -4.76
N ASP A 47 14.79 -0.05 -4.34
CA ASP A 47 13.87 0.93 -3.76
C ASP A 47 12.78 1.33 -4.76
N VAL A 48 11.55 1.50 -4.27
CA VAL A 48 10.43 2.05 -5.03
C VAL A 48 9.99 3.35 -4.36
N THR A 49 10.18 4.47 -5.07
CA THR A 49 9.77 5.79 -4.59
C THR A 49 8.35 6.10 -5.05
N LEU A 50 7.47 6.37 -4.09
CA LEU A 50 6.05 6.62 -4.30
C LEU A 50 5.75 8.11 -4.28
N THR A 51 4.78 8.51 -5.11
CA THR A 51 4.05 9.78 -4.99
C THR A 51 2.56 9.52 -4.97
N LEU A 52 1.83 10.40 -4.30
CA LEU A 52 0.40 10.27 -4.05
C LEU A 52 -0.35 11.47 -4.64
N GLU A 53 -1.49 11.21 -5.27
CA GLU A 53 -2.49 12.22 -5.60
C GLU A 53 -3.80 11.83 -4.92
N PRO A 54 -4.08 12.39 -3.72
CA PRO A 54 -5.36 12.19 -3.06
C PRO A 54 -6.49 12.83 -3.87
N LEU A 55 -7.60 12.11 -4.00
CA LEU A 55 -8.81 12.57 -4.67
C LEU A 55 -10.00 12.57 -3.70
N ALA A 56 -11.10 13.21 -4.09
CA ALA A 56 -12.33 13.26 -3.31
C ALA A 56 -12.14 13.73 -1.85
N ASN A 57 -11.22 14.67 -1.61
CA ASN A 57 -10.83 15.18 -0.29
C ASN A 57 -10.19 14.14 0.65
N SER A 58 -9.62 13.06 0.10
CA SER A 58 -8.92 12.07 0.91
C SER A 58 -7.70 12.68 1.59
N PRO A 59 -7.43 12.36 2.86
CA PRO A 59 -6.20 12.79 3.51
C PRO A 59 -4.99 12.12 2.84
N PRO A 60 -3.80 12.76 2.86
CA PRO A 60 -2.59 12.11 2.37
C PRO A 60 -2.25 10.89 3.24
N LEU A 61 -1.87 9.78 2.60
CA LEU A 61 -1.32 8.60 3.30
C LEU A 61 0.09 8.90 3.85
N PHE A 62 0.86 9.68 3.10
CA PHE A 62 2.19 10.20 3.45
C PHE A 62 2.40 11.57 2.79
N ALA A 63 3.34 12.35 3.30
CA ALA A 63 3.67 13.67 2.76
C ALA A 63 4.80 13.60 1.74
N GLY A 64 4.64 14.26 0.58
CA GLY A 64 5.68 14.32 -0.45
C GLY A 64 5.95 12.96 -1.10
N THR A 65 7.21 12.53 -1.07
CA THR A 65 7.63 11.22 -1.56
C THR A 65 7.75 10.21 -0.42
N TYR A 66 7.52 8.94 -0.72
CA TYR A 66 7.72 7.86 0.24
C TYR A 66 8.52 6.73 -0.39
N THR A 67 9.67 6.39 0.17
CA THR A 67 10.52 5.32 -0.35
C THR A 67 10.24 4.02 0.37
N LEU A 68 9.82 3.00 -0.37
CA LEU A 68 9.75 1.62 0.10
C LEU A 68 11.05 0.89 -0.23
N HIS A 69 11.73 0.38 0.78
CA HIS A 69 12.92 -0.44 0.62
C HIS A 69 12.63 -1.83 0.03
N PRO A 70 13.62 -2.52 -0.55
CA PRO A 70 13.43 -3.86 -1.09
C PRO A 70 12.82 -4.80 -0.06
N ARG A 71 11.85 -5.61 -0.49
CA ARG A 71 11.17 -6.61 0.35
C ARG A 71 10.48 -6.03 1.60
N SER A 72 10.08 -4.76 1.56
CA SER A 72 9.37 -4.09 2.66
C SER A 72 7.91 -3.79 2.32
N HIS A 73 7.15 -3.35 3.32
CA HIS A 73 5.81 -2.82 3.15
C HIS A 73 5.56 -1.67 4.12
N ALA A 74 4.58 -0.84 3.78
CA ALA A 74 4.02 0.18 4.65
C ALA A 74 2.51 0.00 4.72
N GLU A 75 1.93 0.21 5.91
CA GLU A 75 0.50 0.12 6.15
C GLU A 75 -0.04 1.48 6.60
N PHE A 76 -1.14 1.89 6.00
CA PHE A 76 -1.79 3.16 6.28
C PHE A 76 -3.23 2.89 6.72
N PRO A 77 -3.58 3.13 8.01
CA PRO A 77 -4.95 3.00 8.45
C PRO A 77 -5.80 4.09 7.79
N VAL A 78 -6.96 3.71 7.27
CA VAL A 78 -7.91 4.62 6.62
C VAL A 78 -9.33 4.27 7.05
N CYS A 79 -10.23 5.25 7.12
CA CYS A 79 -11.65 4.91 7.12
C CYS A 79 -12.14 4.71 5.68
N TRP A 80 -11.82 5.68 4.84
CA TRP A 80 -12.06 5.68 3.42
C TRP A 80 -10.87 6.38 2.75
N TRP A 81 -10.64 6.05 1.49
CA TRP A 81 -9.58 6.70 0.73
C TRP A 81 -9.82 6.56 -0.77
N THR A 82 -9.61 7.63 -1.52
CA THR A 82 -9.69 7.66 -2.98
C THR A 82 -8.48 8.40 -3.53
N GLY A 83 -7.85 7.87 -4.56
CA GLY A 83 -6.77 8.59 -5.23
C GLY A 83 -5.89 7.72 -6.10
N ARG A 84 -4.75 8.30 -6.48
CA ARG A 84 -3.78 7.68 -7.38
C ARG A 84 -2.43 7.52 -6.67
N LEU A 85 -1.81 6.37 -6.90
CA LEU A 85 -0.44 6.08 -6.46
C LEU A 85 0.45 5.91 -7.70
N ARG A 86 1.61 6.55 -7.67
CA ARG A 86 2.58 6.52 -8.77
C ARG A 86 3.95 6.11 -8.25
N ALA A 87 4.68 5.36 -9.06
CA ALA A 87 6.10 5.10 -8.90
C ALA A 87 6.80 5.20 -10.26
N PRO A 88 8.07 5.63 -10.31
CA PRO A 88 8.86 5.55 -11.54
C PRO A 88 8.87 4.13 -12.12
N ASP A 89 8.82 4.03 -13.45
CA ASP A 89 8.83 2.75 -14.19
C ASP A 89 7.68 1.78 -13.87
N ALA A 90 6.66 2.22 -13.13
CA ALA A 90 5.45 1.47 -12.83
C ALA A 90 4.21 2.15 -13.42
N ALA A 91 3.16 1.36 -13.61
CA ALA A 91 1.87 1.88 -14.03
C ALA A 91 1.24 2.65 -12.88
N GLN A 92 0.47 3.68 -13.21
CA GLN A 92 -0.33 4.37 -12.22
C GLN A 92 -1.42 3.43 -11.70
N VAL A 93 -1.56 3.39 -10.38
CA VAL A 93 -2.66 2.72 -9.69
C VAL A 93 -3.69 3.77 -9.30
N GLU A 94 -4.97 3.49 -9.52
CA GLU A 94 -6.08 4.28 -8.98
C GLU A 94 -6.97 3.38 -8.14
N PHE A 95 -7.38 3.84 -6.96
CA PHE A 95 -8.20 3.03 -6.07
C PHE A 95 -9.08 3.87 -5.17
N HIS A 96 -10.17 3.23 -4.74
CA HIS A 96 -11.16 3.72 -3.81
C HIS A 96 -11.46 2.62 -2.78
N VAL A 97 -11.37 2.98 -1.50
CA VAL A 97 -11.87 2.21 -0.37
C VAL A 97 -13.02 3.02 0.23
N GLY A 98 -14.24 2.52 0.08
CA GLY A 98 -15.46 3.17 0.53
C GLY A 98 -15.81 2.85 1.99
N VAL A 99 -16.52 3.78 2.61
CA VAL A 99 -17.11 3.59 3.95
C VAL A 99 -18.17 2.49 3.91
N ASP A 100 -19.02 2.45 2.89
CA ASP A 100 -20.07 1.45 2.68
C ASP A 100 -19.55 0.02 2.44
N GLY A 101 -18.23 -0.14 2.35
CA GLY A 101 -17.56 -1.40 2.06
C GLY A 101 -17.37 -1.64 0.57
N GLY A 102 -17.91 -0.80 -0.32
CA GLY A 102 -17.63 -0.82 -1.75
C GLY A 102 -16.19 -0.39 -2.04
N SER A 103 -15.63 -0.89 -3.13
CA SER A 103 -14.29 -0.50 -3.58
C SER A 103 -14.19 -0.50 -5.09
N PHE A 104 -13.35 0.39 -5.60
CA PHE A 104 -12.91 0.41 -6.99
C PHE A 104 -11.39 0.34 -6.98
N TYR A 105 -10.80 -0.34 -7.95
CA TYR A 105 -9.36 -0.35 -8.11
C TYR A 105 -8.99 -0.69 -9.54
N LEU A 106 -7.93 -0.04 -10.01
CA LEU A 106 -7.42 -0.10 -11.36
C LEU A 106 -5.90 -0.15 -11.32
N ALA A 107 -5.36 -1.07 -12.11
CA ALA A 107 -3.96 -1.07 -12.53
C ALA A 107 -3.95 -1.58 -13.98
N PRO A 108 -3.33 -0.87 -14.93
CA PRO A 108 -3.25 -1.31 -16.32
C PRO A 108 -2.80 -2.76 -16.40
N ASN A 109 -3.51 -3.59 -17.17
CA ASN A 109 -3.13 -5.00 -17.40
C ASN A 109 -2.25 -5.18 -18.65
N ALA A 110 -1.94 -4.07 -19.33
CA ALA A 110 -0.88 -3.98 -20.32
C ALA A 110 0.22 -3.11 -19.73
N GLN A 111 1.24 -3.75 -19.12
CA GLN A 111 2.45 -3.10 -18.61
C GLN A 111 3.70 -3.52 -19.40
N PRO A 112 3.68 -3.56 -20.75
CA PRO A 112 4.84 -4.00 -21.53
C PRO A 112 6.01 -3.05 -21.32
N GLY A 113 7.20 -3.62 -21.10
CA GLY A 113 8.43 -2.85 -20.92
C GLY A 113 8.55 -2.10 -19.58
N GLN A 114 7.55 -2.22 -18.68
CA GLN A 114 7.69 -1.67 -17.34
C GLN A 114 8.67 -2.50 -16.51
N ARG A 115 9.63 -1.80 -15.89
CA ARG A 115 10.66 -2.42 -15.03
C ARG A 115 10.11 -2.75 -13.63
N VAL A 116 9.01 -2.10 -13.24
CA VAL A 116 8.38 -2.24 -11.93
C VAL A 116 6.90 -2.60 -12.14
N PRO A 117 6.56 -3.86 -12.44
CA PRO A 117 5.17 -4.26 -12.63
C PRO A 117 4.41 -4.12 -11.32
N VAL A 118 3.15 -3.70 -11.40
CA VAL A 118 2.29 -3.44 -10.24
C VAL A 118 0.97 -4.18 -10.34
N SER A 119 0.50 -4.64 -9.18
CA SER A 119 -0.80 -5.28 -9.02
C SER A 119 -1.55 -4.72 -7.81
N VAL A 120 -2.87 -4.84 -7.82
CA VAL A 120 -3.72 -4.48 -6.67
C VAL A 120 -4.56 -5.68 -6.29
N THR A 121 -4.58 -6.01 -5.00
CA THR A 121 -5.36 -7.15 -4.46
C THR A 121 -6.22 -6.68 -3.28
N PRO A 122 -7.54 -6.86 -3.32
CA PRO A 122 -8.40 -6.60 -2.17
C PRO A 122 -8.35 -7.76 -1.18
N HIS A 123 -8.51 -7.47 0.10
CA HIS A 123 -8.61 -8.45 1.18
C HIS A 123 -9.77 -8.08 2.12
N GLY A 124 -10.46 -9.08 2.63
CA GLY A 124 -11.61 -8.92 3.53
C GLY A 124 -12.11 -10.26 4.03
N SER A 125 -12.81 -10.26 5.16
CA SER A 125 -13.28 -11.47 5.84
C SER A 125 -14.80 -11.48 6.04
N PRO A 126 -15.58 -12.08 5.11
CA PRO A 126 -15.20 -12.45 3.75
C PRO A 126 -15.35 -11.26 2.78
N LEU A 127 -14.60 -11.26 1.69
CA LEU A 127 -14.92 -10.43 0.53
C LEU A 127 -16.28 -10.82 -0.05
N GLN A 128 -17.00 -9.85 -0.61
CA GLN A 128 -18.32 -10.07 -1.23
C GLN A 128 -18.33 -9.57 -2.67
N GLY A 129 -18.90 -10.37 -3.57
CA GLY A 129 -18.96 -10.06 -5.00
C GLY A 129 -17.71 -10.52 -5.76
N ARG A 130 -17.37 -9.84 -6.85
CA ARG A 130 -16.25 -10.18 -7.72
C ARG A 130 -15.04 -9.32 -7.37
N CYS A 131 -14.08 -9.92 -6.68
CA CYS A 131 -12.88 -9.25 -6.15
C CYS A 131 -11.55 -9.81 -6.68
N PRO A 132 -11.32 -9.85 -8.02
CA PRO A 132 -10.05 -10.35 -8.56
C PRO A 132 -8.89 -9.40 -8.25
N ALA A 133 -7.66 -9.89 -8.33
CA ALA A 133 -6.50 -9.03 -8.49
C ALA A 133 -6.57 -8.26 -9.82
N VAL A 134 -5.98 -7.07 -9.89
CA VAL A 134 -5.76 -6.31 -11.15
C VAL A 134 -4.28 -6.05 -11.36
N GLY A 135 -3.90 -5.75 -12.60
CA GLY A 135 -2.51 -5.42 -12.97
C GLY A 135 -1.70 -6.66 -13.35
N CYS A 136 -0.38 -6.61 -13.14
CA CYS A 136 0.58 -7.58 -13.68
C CYS A 136 1.55 -8.13 -12.62
N ALA A 137 1.91 -9.39 -12.78
CA ALA A 137 3.04 -10.03 -12.11
C ALA A 137 4.34 -9.89 -12.92
N ILE A 138 5.49 -10.10 -12.27
CA ILE A 138 6.84 -10.04 -12.88
C ILE A 138 7.04 -11.03 -14.05
N GLN A 139 6.25 -12.10 -14.13
CA GLN A 139 6.32 -13.08 -15.21
C GLN A 139 5.47 -12.70 -16.44
N GLY A 140 5.00 -11.45 -16.52
CA GLY A 140 4.16 -10.97 -17.62
C GLY A 140 2.73 -11.52 -17.60
N ARG A 141 2.35 -12.25 -16.54
CA ARG A 141 0.96 -12.65 -16.31
C ARG A 141 0.20 -11.46 -15.77
N CYS A 142 -0.80 -11.01 -16.50
CA CYS A 142 -1.65 -9.91 -16.10
C CYS A 142 -3.09 -10.40 -15.90
N SER A 143 -3.76 -9.82 -14.91
CA SER A 143 -5.16 -10.09 -14.61
C SER A 143 -6.06 -9.06 -15.33
N VAL A 144 -7.28 -8.84 -14.84
CA VAL A 144 -8.17 -7.78 -15.34
C VAL A 144 -7.58 -6.39 -15.05
N HIS A 145 -7.97 -5.38 -15.84
CA HIS A 145 -7.42 -4.02 -15.70
C HIS A 145 -8.08 -3.20 -14.59
N GLN A 146 -9.32 -3.54 -14.24
CA GLN A 146 -10.08 -2.82 -13.22
C GLN A 146 -11.17 -3.68 -12.61
N VAL A 147 -11.65 -3.23 -11.44
CA VAL A 147 -12.90 -3.69 -10.84
C VAL A 147 -13.78 -2.47 -10.56
N PRO A 148 -14.93 -2.34 -11.23
CA PRO A 148 -15.88 -1.25 -11.02
C PRO A 148 -16.38 -1.13 -9.57
N SER A 149 -16.83 0.07 -9.20
CA SER A 149 -17.45 0.28 -7.89
C SER A 149 -18.71 -0.58 -7.73
N GLY A 150 -18.88 -1.18 -6.54
CA GLY A 150 -20.02 -2.03 -6.20
C GLY A 150 -19.81 -3.53 -6.47
N ASP A 151 -18.88 -3.90 -7.34
CA ASP A 151 -18.56 -5.29 -7.68
C ASP A 151 -17.78 -6.00 -6.58
N CYS A 152 -16.84 -5.30 -5.95
CA CYS A 152 -16.08 -5.80 -4.82
C CYS A 152 -16.45 -5.06 -3.53
N ARG A 153 -16.92 -5.82 -2.53
CA ARG A 153 -17.42 -5.29 -1.26
C ARG A 153 -16.77 -5.97 -0.05
N ASN A 154 -16.94 -5.33 1.11
CA ASN A 154 -16.35 -5.70 2.39
C ASN A 154 -14.81 -5.74 2.38
N VAL A 155 -14.20 -4.84 1.58
CA VAL A 155 -12.75 -4.65 1.57
C VAL A 155 -12.31 -4.02 2.90
N GLN A 156 -11.44 -4.74 3.60
CA GLN A 156 -10.77 -4.30 4.82
C GLN A 156 -9.33 -3.85 4.52
N GLU A 157 -8.70 -4.44 3.51
CA GLU A 157 -7.36 -4.05 3.10
C GLU A 157 -7.24 -3.99 1.58
N MET A 158 -6.69 -2.89 1.08
CA MET A 158 -6.27 -2.75 -0.31
C MET A 158 -4.75 -2.87 -0.38
N LYS A 159 -4.23 -3.96 -0.96
CA LYS A 159 -2.79 -4.14 -1.14
C LYS A 159 -2.35 -3.74 -2.54
N ILE A 160 -1.47 -2.75 -2.65
CA ILE A 160 -0.75 -2.40 -3.87
C ILE A 160 0.64 -3.04 -3.80
N ILE A 161 0.97 -3.91 -4.76
CA ILE A 161 2.18 -4.75 -4.71
C ILE A 161 3.01 -4.52 -5.96
N TYR A 162 4.23 -4.01 -5.78
CA TYR A 162 5.24 -3.85 -6.83
C TYR A 162 6.13 -5.08 -6.94
N CYS A 163 6.45 -5.48 -8.18
CA CYS A 163 7.19 -6.71 -8.54
C CYS A 163 6.60 -7.99 -7.93
N ASN A 164 5.28 -8.12 -7.99
CA ASN A 164 4.57 -9.28 -7.46
C ASN A 164 4.85 -10.55 -8.29
N PRO A 165 5.32 -11.67 -7.70
CA PRO A 165 5.49 -12.94 -8.43
C PRO A 165 4.16 -13.58 -8.87
N HIS A 166 3.04 -13.23 -8.24
CA HIS A 166 1.75 -13.89 -8.44
C HIS A 166 0.61 -12.88 -8.51
N VAL A 167 -0.25 -12.97 -9.51
CA VAL A 167 -1.52 -12.23 -9.58
C VAL A 167 -2.67 -13.18 -9.80
#